data_AF-A0A6J0YL32-F1
#
_entry.id   AF-A0A6J0YL32-F1
#
_cell.length_a   1.000
_cell.length_b   1.000
_cell.length_c   1.000
_cell.angle_alpha   90.00
_cell.angle_beta   90.00
_cell.angle_gamma   90.00
#
_symmetry.space_group_name_H-M   'P 1'
#
loop_
_entity.id
_entity.type
_entity.pdbx_description
1 polymer ?
#
loop_
_entity_poly.entity_id
_entity_poly.type
_entity_poly.pdbx_seq_one_letter_code
_entity_poly.pdbx_strand_id
1 'polypeptide(L)'
;MRANVINEIMSTERHYIKHLKDICEGYLKQCRKRRDMFSDEQLKVIFGNIEDIYRFQMGFVRDLEKQYNNDDPHLSEIGPCFLEHQDGFWIYSEYCNNHLDACMELSKLMKDSRYQHFFEACRLLQQMIDIAIDGFLLTPVQKICKYPLQLAELLKYTAQDHSDYRYVAAALAVMRNVTQQINERKRRLENIDKIAQWQASVLDWEGEDILDRSSELIYTGEMAWIYQPYGRNQQRVFFLFDHQMVLCKK
;
A
#
# COMPACT_ATOMS: atom_id res chain seq x y z
N MET A 1 12.22 7.18 27.79
CA MET A 1 11.38 7.48 26.60
C MET A 1 11.80 6.68 25.37
N ARG A 2 13.06 6.76 24.89
CA ARG A 2 13.55 5.93 23.75
C ARG A 2 13.28 4.43 23.92
N ALA A 3 13.61 3.86 25.09
CA ALA A 3 13.31 2.45 25.40
C ALA A 3 11.83 2.07 25.21
N ASN A 4 10.90 2.96 25.57
CA ASN A 4 9.46 2.70 25.40
C ASN A 4 9.10 2.62 23.92
N VAL A 5 9.65 3.51 23.09
CA VAL A 5 9.44 3.49 21.64
C VAL A 5 10.03 2.23 21.01
N ILE A 6 11.24 1.82 21.42
CA ILE A 6 11.84 0.55 20.96
C ILE A 6 10.93 -0.63 21.33
N ASN A 7 10.49 -0.72 22.59
CA ASN A 7 9.62 -1.79 23.04
C ASN A 7 8.27 -1.81 22.31
N GLU A 8 7.70 -0.63 22.04
CA GLU A 8 6.48 -0.51 21.24
C GLU A 8 6.70 -1.00 19.81
N ILE A 9 7.79 -0.60 19.14
CA ILE A 9 8.13 -1.08 17.79
C ILE A 9 8.21 -2.61 17.82
N MET A 10 9.06 -3.18 18.67
CA MET A 10 9.25 -4.64 18.78
C MET A 10 7.94 -5.38 19.08
N SER A 11 7.13 -4.83 19.98
CA SER A 11 5.82 -5.41 20.30
C SER A 11 4.89 -5.36 19.09
N THR A 12 4.76 -4.22 18.41
CA THR A 12 3.89 -4.07 17.25
C THR A 12 4.32 -4.95 16.08
N GLU A 13 5.62 -5.14 15.88
CA GLU A 13 6.16 -6.09 14.89
C GLU A 13 5.73 -7.53 15.20
N ARG A 14 5.86 -7.97 16.45
CA ARG A 14 5.46 -9.32 16.89
C ARG A 14 3.95 -9.57 16.77
N HIS A 15 3.14 -8.56 17.06
CA HIS A 15 1.70 -8.66 16.86
C HIS A 15 1.36 -8.70 15.35
N TYR A 16 2.01 -7.86 14.55
CA TYR A 16 1.77 -7.82 13.11
C TYR A 16 2.16 -9.12 12.41
N ILE A 17 3.32 -9.70 12.72
CA ILE A 17 3.72 -11.00 12.16
C ILE A 17 2.81 -12.14 12.62
N LYS A 18 2.27 -12.07 13.85
CA LYS A 18 1.23 -13.01 14.30
C LYS A 18 -0.03 -12.88 13.45
N HIS A 19 -0.50 -11.67 13.16
CA HIS A 19 -1.65 -11.46 12.27
C HIS A 19 -1.40 -12.01 10.87
N LEU A 20 -0.22 -11.79 10.29
CA LEU A 20 0.14 -12.35 8.98
C LEU A 20 0.13 -13.88 9.00
N LYS A 21 0.70 -14.50 10.04
CA LYS A 21 0.65 -15.95 10.24
C LYS A 21 -0.78 -16.46 10.32
N ASP A 22 -1.61 -15.80 11.11
CA ASP A 22 -3.01 -16.16 11.30
C ASP A 22 -3.81 -16.05 9.99
N ILE A 23 -3.53 -15.03 9.17
CA ILE A 23 -4.12 -14.90 7.82
C ILE A 23 -3.68 -16.07 6.92
N CYS A 24 -2.39 -16.37 6.87
CA CYS A 24 -1.84 -17.40 5.98
C CYS A 24 -2.30 -18.82 6.38
N GLU A 25 -2.21 -19.15 7.67
CA GLU A 25 -2.53 -20.49 8.18
C GLU A 25 -4.03 -20.69 8.45
N GLY A 26 -4.71 -19.65 8.92
CA GLY A 26 -6.12 -19.69 9.32
C GLY A 26 -7.09 -19.51 8.15
N TYR A 27 -6.81 -18.58 7.24
CA TYR A 27 -7.67 -18.31 6.08
C TYR A 27 -7.12 -18.94 4.81
N LEU A 28 -5.98 -18.46 4.30
CA LEU A 28 -5.50 -18.80 2.96
C LEU A 28 -5.31 -20.32 2.79
N LYS A 29 -4.70 -20.98 3.76
CA LYS A 29 -4.52 -22.44 3.76
C LYS A 29 -5.83 -23.21 3.73
N GLN A 30 -6.88 -22.74 4.41
CA GLN A 30 -8.18 -23.40 4.41
C GLN A 30 -8.93 -23.13 3.11
N CYS A 31 -8.86 -21.90 2.57
CA CYS A 31 -9.44 -21.56 1.28
C CYS A 31 -8.84 -22.42 0.16
N ARG A 32 -7.50 -22.63 0.16
CA ARG A 32 -6.81 -23.51 -0.81
C ARG A 32 -7.26 -24.97 -0.76
N LYS A 33 -7.71 -25.47 0.41
CA LYS A 33 -8.25 -26.83 0.55
C LYS A 33 -9.68 -26.95 0.00
N ARG A 34 -10.44 -25.85 0.00
CA ARG A 34 -11.84 -25.80 -0.46
C ARG A 34 -11.93 -25.36 -1.92
N ARG A 35 -11.40 -26.19 -2.82
CA ARG A 35 -11.45 -25.99 -4.28
C ARG A 35 -12.88 -25.93 -4.83
N ASP A 36 -13.84 -26.46 -4.09
CA ASP A 36 -15.28 -26.38 -4.35
C ASP A 36 -15.87 -24.98 -4.06
N MET A 37 -15.19 -24.16 -3.25
CA MET A 37 -15.64 -22.82 -2.86
C MET A 37 -14.79 -21.69 -3.46
N PHE A 38 -13.48 -21.88 -3.62
CA PHE A 38 -12.56 -20.84 -4.07
C PHE A 38 -11.79 -21.28 -5.30
N SER A 39 -11.89 -20.50 -6.38
CA SER A 39 -11.01 -20.63 -7.54
C SER A 39 -9.62 -20.04 -7.26
N ASP A 40 -8.61 -20.46 -8.02
CA ASP A 40 -7.26 -19.87 -7.89
C ASP A 40 -7.26 -18.36 -8.16
N GLU A 41 -8.11 -17.88 -9.08
CA GLU A 41 -8.25 -16.44 -9.35
C GLU A 41 -8.84 -15.69 -8.16
N GLN A 42 -9.86 -16.23 -7.51
CA GLN A 42 -10.43 -15.62 -6.30
C GLN A 42 -9.41 -15.55 -5.17
N LEU A 43 -8.60 -16.61 -4.99
CA LEU A 43 -7.54 -16.60 -3.99
C LEU A 43 -6.50 -15.52 -4.29
N LYS A 44 -6.12 -15.36 -5.56
CA LYS A 44 -5.18 -14.32 -5.99
C LYS A 44 -5.74 -12.92 -5.75
N VAL A 45 -7.01 -12.68 -6.07
CA VAL A 45 -7.67 -11.39 -5.86
C VAL A 45 -7.79 -11.05 -4.37
N ILE A 46 -8.26 -12.00 -3.54
CA ILE A 46 -8.53 -11.75 -2.12
C ILE A 46 -7.24 -11.60 -1.31
N PHE A 47 -6.24 -12.44 -1.56
CA PHE A 47 -5.05 -12.52 -0.71
C PHE A 47 -3.81 -11.86 -1.32
N GLY A 48 -3.78 -11.65 -2.64
CA GLY A 48 -2.63 -11.07 -3.34
C GLY A 48 -1.32 -11.77 -3.00
N ASN A 49 -0.28 -10.98 -2.70
CA ASN A 49 1.04 -11.44 -2.30
C ASN A 49 1.24 -11.50 -0.76
N ILE A 50 0.17 -11.71 0.02
CA ILE A 50 0.25 -11.71 1.51
C ILE A 50 1.26 -12.72 2.07
N GLU A 51 1.46 -13.87 1.42
CA GLU A 51 2.47 -14.85 1.83
C GLU A 51 3.89 -14.32 1.65
N ASP A 52 4.14 -13.53 0.62
CA ASP A 52 5.46 -12.92 0.39
C ASP A 52 5.72 -11.81 1.41
N ILE A 53 4.69 -11.03 1.77
CA ILE A 53 4.76 -10.10 2.90
C ILE A 53 5.09 -10.84 4.20
N TYR A 54 4.44 -11.96 4.47
CA TYR A 54 4.73 -12.77 5.65
C TYR A 54 6.18 -13.30 5.66
N ARG A 55 6.69 -13.78 4.52
CA ARG A 55 8.09 -14.22 4.39
C ARG A 55 9.09 -13.10 4.62
N PHE A 56 8.86 -11.94 4.00
CA PHE A 56 9.67 -10.74 4.23
C PHE A 56 9.67 -10.35 5.71
N GLN A 57 8.48 -10.28 6.32
CA GLN A 57 8.30 -9.87 7.70
C GLN A 57 9.01 -10.82 8.68
N MET A 58 9.03 -12.13 8.43
CA MET A 58 9.82 -13.08 9.24
C MET A 58 11.31 -12.74 9.27
N GLY A 59 11.90 -12.37 8.12
CA GLY A 59 13.29 -11.94 8.05
C GLY A 59 13.52 -10.63 8.80
N PHE A 60 12.66 -9.64 8.53
CA PHE A 60 12.75 -8.32 9.14
C PHE A 60 12.64 -8.36 10.67
N VAL A 61 11.67 -9.10 11.22
CA VAL A 61 11.50 -9.24 12.68
C VAL A 61 12.68 -9.96 13.31
N ARG A 62 13.18 -11.03 12.69
CA ARG A 62 14.37 -11.75 13.18
C ARG A 62 15.57 -10.82 13.30
N ASP A 63 15.78 -9.96 12.32
CA ASP A 63 16.95 -9.08 12.31
C ASP A 63 16.77 -7.88 13.26
N LEU A 64 15.54 -7.39 13.47
CA LEU A 64 15.23 -6.47 14.58
C LEU A 64 15.49 -7.09 15.95
N GLU A 65 15.10 -8.35 16.16
CA GLU A 65 15.30 -9.05 17.43
C GLU A 65 16.79 -9.27 17.76
N LYS A 66 17.64 -9.43 16.73
CA LYS A 66 19.11 -9.48 16.93
C LYS A 66 19.69 -8.15 17.39
N GLN A 67 19.13 -7.03 16.93
CA GLN A 67 19.60 -5.69 17.29
C GLN A 67 19.04 -5.18 18.63
N TYR A 68 18.09 -5.91 19.22
CA TYR A 68 17.50 -5.55 20.50
C TYR A 68 18.48 -5.83 21.65
N ASN A 69 18.83 -4.78 22.38
CA ASN A 69 19.68 -4.90 23.57
C ASN A 69 18.81 -5.22 24.80
N ASN A 70 18.99 -6.41 25.38
CA ASN A 70 18.20 -6.86 26.53
C ASN A 70 18.56 -6.16 27.84
N ASP A 71 19.84 -5.81 28.02
CA ASP A 71 20.33 -5.16 29.23
C ASP A 71 19.92 -3.68 29.25
N ASP A 72 20.06 -3.02 28.08
CA ASP A 72 19.77 -1.61 27.90
C ASP A 72 18.94 -1.37 26.63
N PRO A 73 17.59 -1.52 26.67
CA PRO A 73 16.73 -1.42 25.49
C PRO A 73 16.84 -0.10 24.73
N HIS A 74 17.18 0.99 25.42
CA HIS A 74 17.39 2.30 24.81
C HIS A 74 18.62 2.38 23.89
N LEU A 75 19.60 1.49 24.07
CA LEU A 75 20.81 1.38 23.25
C LEU A 75 20.61 0.50 22.01
N SER A 76 19.42 -0.09 21.80
CA SER A 76 19.13 -0.88 20.60
C SER A 76 19.33 -0.05 19.33
N GLU A 77 19.99 -0.64 18.33
CA GLU A 77 20.36 0.01 17.06
C GLU A 77 19.57 -0.59 15.89
N ILE A 78 18.34 -0.12 15.71
CA ILE A 78 17.39 -0.71 14.76
C ILE A 78 17.31 0.04 13.43
N GLY A 79 17.92 1.24 13.33
CA GLY A 79 17.97 2.00 12.08
C GLY A 79 18.54 1.20 10.89
N PRO A 80 19.67 0.49 11.06
CA PRO A 80 20.25 -0.34 9.99
C PRO A 80 19.30 -1.42 9.45
N CYS A 81 18.47 -2.05 10.30
CA CYS A 81 17.53 -3.08 9.86
C CYS A 81 16.58 -2.58 8.77
N PHE A 82 16.04 -1.36 8.93
CA PHE A 82 15.15 -0.74 7.93
C PHE A 82 15.88 -0.43 6.63
N LEU A 83 17.15 0.01 6.70
CA LEU A 83 17.95 0.37 5.55
C LEU A 83 18.36 -0.87 4.73
N GLU A 84 18.75 -1.95 5.40
CA GLU A 84 19.10 -3.22 4.74
C GLU A 84 17.91 -3.86 4.04
N HIS A 85 16.70 -3.66 4.58
CA HIS A 85 15.46 -4.25 4.05
C HIS A 85 14.67 -3.29 3.14
N GLN A 86 15.22 -2.12 2.79
CA GLN A 86 14.47 -1.05 2.12
C GLN A 86 13.77 -1.49 0.83
N ASP A 87 14.45 -2.25 -0.02
CA ASP A 87 13.92 -2.73 -1.29
C ASP A 87 12.80 -3.76 -1.09
N GLY A 88 12.90 -4.54 -0.01
CA GLY A 88 11.91 -5.56 0.35
C GLY A 88 10.55 -4.96 0.70
N PHE A 89 10.49 -3.72 1.21
CA PHE A 89 9.22 -3.05 1.47
C PHE A 89 8.43 -2.71 0.18
N TRP A 90 9.05 -2.78 -1.00
CA TRP A 90 8.37 -2.49 -2.26
C TRP A 90 7.24 -3.48 -2.58
N ILE A 91 7.28 -4.70 -2.03
CA ILE A 91 6.21 -5.70 -2.21
C ILE A 91 4.85 -5.22 -1.66
N TYR A 92 4.84 -4.25 -0.73
CA TYR A 92 3.63 -3.61 -0.24
C TYR A 92 2.94 -2.76 -1.31
N SER A 93 3.67 -2.29 -2.33
CA SER A 93 3.06 -1.56 -3.45
C SER A 93 2.02 -2.41 -4.18
N GLU A 94 2.37 -3.66 -4.51
CA GLU A 94 1.45 -4.58 -5.16
C GLU A 94 0.23 -4.84 -4.28
N TYR A 95 0.46 -5.10 -3.00
CA TYR A 95 -0.61 -5.37 -2.05
C TYR A 95 -1.60 -4.21 -1.93
N CYS A 96 -1.09 -2.98 -1.77
CA CYS A 96 -1.90 -1.77 -1.65
C CYS A 96 -2.71 -1.45 -2.92
N ASN A 97 -2.16 -1.77 -4.10
CA ASN A 97 -2.85 -1.58 -5.39
C ASN A 97 -4.05 -2.52 -5.52
N ASN A 98 -3.87 -3.79 -5.17
CA ASN A 98 -4.90 -4.83 -5.35
C ASN A 98 -5.92 -4.89 -4.19
N HIS A 99 -5.67 -4.17 -3.09
CA HIS A 99 -6.51 -4.26 -1.88
C HIS A 99 -7.97 -3.85 -2.12
N LEU A 100 -8.24 -2.92 -3.04
CA LEU A 100 -9.62 -2.52 -3.33
C LEU A 100 -10.40 -3.66 -4.00
N ASP A 101 -9.78 -4.38 -4.94
CA ASP A 101 -10.37 -5.54 -5.60
C ASP A 101 -10.62 -6.68 -4.61
N ALA A 102 -9.70 -6.90 -3.68
CA ALA A 102 -9.88 -7.85 -2.58
C ALA A 102 -11.14 -7.51 -1.74
N CYS A 103 -11.33 -6.24 -1.39
CA CYS A 103 -12.51 -5.77 -0.65
C CYS A 103 -13.81 -5.96 -1.46
N MET A 104 -13.78 -5.72 -2.77
CA MET A 104 -14.94 -5.92 -3.65
C MET A 104 -15.32 -7.40 -3.74
N GLU A 105 -14.35 -8.28 -3.98
CA GLU A 105 -14.60 -9.72 -4.06
C GLU A 105 -15.08 -10.29 -2.73
N LEU A 106 -14.48 -9.89 -1.60
CA LEU A 106 -14.97 -10.26 -0.27
C LEU A 106 -16.39 -9.78 -0.03
N SER A 107 -16.71 -8.52 -0.36
CA SER A 107 -18.07 -7.99 -0.22
C SER A 107 -19.10 -8.78 -1.04
N LYS A 108 -18.69 -9.29 -2.20
CA LYS A 108 -19.51 -10.14 -3.06
C LYS A 108 -19.72 -11.53 -2.46
N LEU A 109 -18.66 -12.17 -1.99
CA LEU A 109 -18.72 -13.49 -1.35
C LEU A 109 -19.52 -13.47 -0.05
N MET A 110 -19.38 -12.40 0.74
CA MET A 110 -20.10 -12.22 2.00
C MET A 110 -21.61 -12.03 1.83
N LYS A 111 -22.16 -11.97 0.61
CA LYS A 111 -23.61 -12.05 0.36
C LYS A 111 -24.16 -13.47 0.45
N ASP A 112 -23.32 -14.48 0.31
CA ASP A 112 -23.69 -15.89 0.43
C ASP A 112 -23.30 -16.39 1.83
N SER A 113 -24.29 -16.89 2.56
CA SER A 113 -24.13 -17.36 3.94
C SER A 113 -23.07 -18.45 4.05
N ARG A 114 -22.84 -19.27 3.02
CA ARG A 114 -21.81 -20.31 3.05
C ARG A 114 -20.41 -19.74 3.29
N TYR A 115 -20.08 -18.60 2.68
CA TYR A 115 -18.78 -17.94 2.88
C TYR A 115 -18.71 -17.24 4.23
N GLN A 116 -19.80 -16.64 4.71
CA GLN A 116 -19.87 -16.03 6.04
C GLN A 116 -19.55 -17.07 7.13
N HIS A 117 -20.23 -18.22 7.12
CA HIS A 117 -19.99 -19.31 8.07
C HIS A 117 -18.58 -19.89 7.93
N PHE A 118 -18.08 -20.01 6.70
CA PHE A 118 -16.72 -20.51 6.45
C PHE A 118 -15.66 -19.59 7.03
N PHE A 119 -15.73 -18.28 6.77
CA PHE A 119 -14.77 -17.31 7.30
C PHE A 119 -14.87 -17.17 8.82
N GLU A 120 -16.06 -17.23 9.39
CA GLU A 120 -16.24 -17.22 10.84
C GLU A 120 -15.64 -18.48 11.49
N ALA A 121 -15.85 -19.66 10.90
CA ALA A 121 -15.22 -20.89 11.37
C ALA A 121 -13.70 -20.81 11.32
N CYS A 122 -13.12 -20.26 10.25
CA CYS A 122 -11.67 -20.05 10.14
C CYS A 122 -11.15 -19.10 11.24
N ARG A 123 -11.87 -17.99 11.50
CA ARG A 123 -11.54 -17.02 12.54
C ARG A 123 -11.49 -17.65 13.93
N LEU A 124 -12.53 -18.41 14.28
CA LEU A 124 -12.69 -19.07 15.57
C LEU A 124 -11.64 -20.18 15.78
N LEU A 125 -11.39 -21.00 14.76
CA LEU A 125 -10.39 -22.08 14.83
C LEU A 125 -8.97 -21.54 15.05
N GLN A 126 -8.66 -20.40 14.44
CA GLN A 126 -7.37 -19.73 14.60
C GLN A 126 -7.33 -18.81 15.84
N GLN A 127 -8.40 -18.75 16.63
CA GLN A 127 -8.52 -17.95 17.85
C GLN A 127 -8.20 -16.47 17.62
N MET A 128 -8.65 -15.93 16.48
CA MET A 128 -8.49 -14.52 16.17
C MET A 128 -9.51 -13.68 16.94
N ILE A 129 -9.17 -12.42 17.19
CA ILE A 129 -10.11 -11.44 17.74
C ILE A 129 -11.32 -11.24 16.82
N ASP A 130 -12.38 -10.64 17.35
CA ASP A 130 -13.66 -10.45 16.64
C ASP A 130 -13.58 -9.29 15.62
N ILE A 131 -12.73 -9.51 14.61
CA ILE A 131 -12.55 -8.67 13.44
C ILE A 131 -12.76 -9.57 12.22
N ALA A 132 -13.53 -9.10 11.26
CA ALA A 132 -13.77 -9.82 10.02
C ALA A 132 -12.49 -9.87 9.14
N ILE A 133 -12.46 -10.79 8.17
CA ILE A 133 -11.30 -11.05 7.33
C ILE A 133 -10.78 -9.80 6.60
N ASP A 134 -11.67 -8.91 6.14
CA ASP A 134 -11.35 -7.64 5.50
C ASP A 134 -10.54 -6.72 6.42
N GLY A 135 -10.90 -6.64 7.70
CA GLY A 135 -10.14 -5.90 8.71
C GLY A 135 -8.72 -6.44 8.91
N PHE A 136 -8.54 -7.77 8.87
CA PHE A 136 -7.21 -8.38 8.92
C PHE A 136 -6.39 -8.10 7.65
N LEU A 137 -6.99 -8.15 6.47
CA LEU A 137 -6.33 -7.84 5.19
C LEU A 137 -5.98 -6.35 5.05
N LEU A 138 -6.58 -5.47 5.84
CA LEU A 138 -6.19 -4.07 5.89
C LEU A 138 -4.88 -3.84 6.68
N THR A 139 -4.45 -4.79 7.50
CA THR A 139 -3.30 -4.61 8.41
C THR A 139 -1.96 -4.31 7.70
N PRO A 140 -1.60 -4.90 6.53
CA PRO A 140 -0.36 -4.54 5.83
C PRO A 140 -0.38 -3.11 5.30
N VAL A 141 -1.53 -2.65 4.78
CA VAL A 141 -1.74 -1.27 4.32
C VAL A 141 -1.56 -0.28 5.47
N GLN A 142 -2.11 -0.59 6.65
CA GLN A 142 -1.91 0.23 7.84
C GLN A 142 -0.46 0.20 8.31
N LYS A 143 0.20 -0.95 8.26
CA LYS A 143 1.54 -1.13 8.81
C LYS A 143 2.58 -0.31 8.05
N ILE A 144 2.55 -0.35 6.72
CA ILE A 144 3.50 0.41 5.89
C ILE A 144 3.39 1.93 6.13
N CYS A 145 2.20 2.43 6.47
CA CYS A 145 1.97 3.84 6.81
C CYS A 145 2.39 4.21 8.25
N LYS A 146 2.51 3.23 9.16
CA LYS A 146 2.90 3.46 10.56
C LYS A 146 4.41 3.60 10.75
N TYR A 147 5.24 2.97 9.91
CA TYR A 147 6.69 3.01 10.08
C TYR A 147 7.28 4.42 10.11
N PRO A 148 6.92 5.37 9.22
CA PRO A 148 7.41 6.74 9.32
C PRO A 148 7.06 7.44 10.64
N LEU A 149 5.89 7.15 11.22
CA LEU A 149 5.45 7.73 12.49
C LEU A 149 6.26 7.16 13.66
N GLN A 150 6.46 5.85 13.68
CA GLN A 150 7.24 5.15 14.70
C GLN A 150 8.72 5.58 14.68
N LEU A 151 9.32 5.70 13.49
CA LEU A 151 10.70 6.16 13.32
C LEU A 151 10.87 7.64 13.66
N ALA A 152 9.87 8.49 13.39
CA ALA A 152 9.89 9.89 13.79
C ALA A 152 9.85 10.06 15.31
N GLU A 153 8.98 9.30 16.00
CA GLU A 153 8.93 9.32 17.47
C GLU A 153 10.20 8.73 18.09
N LEU A 154 10.81 7.73 17.45
CA LEU A 154 12.12 7.21 17.88
C LEU A 154 13.19 8.29 17.76
N LEU A 155 13.30 8.93 16.59
CA LEU A 155 14.29 9.98 16.33
C LEU A 155 14.17 11.14 17.31
N LYS A 156 12.95 11.53 17.68
CA LYS A 156 12.67 12.59 18.66
C LYS A 156 13.33 12.35 20.02
N TYR A 157 13.45 11.09 20.46
CA TYR A 157 14.12 10.73 21.73
C TYR A 157 15.51 10.14 21.53
N THR A 158 16.14 10.39 20.38
CA THR A 158 17.50 9.93 20.08
C THR A 158 18.45 11.12 20.11
N ALA A 159 19.46 11.07 20.97
CA ALA A 159 20.48 12.11 21.04
C ALA A 159 21.33 12.11 19.77
N GLN A 160 21.86 13.27 19.35
CA GLN A 160 22.60 13.40 18.09
C GLN A 160 23.93 12.62 18.07
N ASP A 161 24.50 12.37 19.24
CA ASP A 161 25.72 11.58 19.48
C ASP A 161 25.44 10.09 19.66
N HIS A 162 24.17 9.67 19.75
CA HIS A 162 23.79 8.26 19.76
C HIS A 162 24.20 7.60 18.44
N SER A 163 24.83 6.42 18.53
CA SER A 163 25.32 5.63 17.38
C SER A 163 24.25 5.43 16.29
N ASP A 164 23.03 5.08 16.71
CA ASP A 164 21.87 4.88 15.83
C ASP A 164 21.25 6.17 15.23
N TYR A 165 21.61 7.38 15.68
CA TYR A 165 20.91 8.63 15.30
C TYR A 165 20.82 8.83 13.78
N ARG A 166 21.97 8.71 13.10
CA ARG A 166 22.06 8.90 11.64
C ARG A 166 21.32 7.80 10.88
N TYR A 167 21.35 6.58 11.39
CA TYR A 167 20.66 5.45 10.78
C TYR A 167 19.14 5.56 10.93
N VAL A 168 18.63 5.97 12.09
CA VAL A 168 17.19 6.24 12.30
C VAL A 168 16.71 7.39 11.43
N ALA A 169 17.50 8.47 11.31
CA ALA A 169 17.16 9.60 10.44
C ALA A 169 17.09 9.17 8.95
N ALA A 170 18.06 8.38 8.49
CA ALA A 170 18.05 7.84 7.13
C ALA A 170 16.88 6.87 6.91
N ALA A 171 16.63 5.95 7.85
CA ALA A 171 15.52 5.00 7.80
C ALA A 171 14.17 5.73 7.73
N LEU A 172 13.98 6.81 8.49
CA LEU A 172 12.78 7.64 8.42
C LEU A 172 12.58 8.24 7.02
N ALA A 173 13.65 8.77 6.42
CA ALA A 173 13.59 9.32 5.07
C ALA A 173 13.22 8.24 4.03
N VAL A 174 13.85 7.07 4.12
CA VAL A 174 13.58 5.90 3.26
C VAL A 174 12.12 5.46 3.40
N MET A 175 11.63 5.25 4.62
CA MET A 175 10.26 4.78 4.83
C MET A 175 9.21 5.82 4.41
N ARG A 176 9.47 7.12 4.56
CA ARG A 176 8.62 8.18 3.99
C ARG A 176 8.56 8.07 2.48
N ASN A 177 9.71 7.88 1.82
CA ASN A 177 9.78 7.72 0.38
C ASN A 177 9.03 6.45 -0.10
N VAL A 178 9.17 5.32 0.60
CA VAL A 178 8.43 4.09 0.31
C VAL A 178 6.91 4.33 0.38
N THR A 179 6.42 4.89 1.50
CA THR A 179 4.97 5.16 1.64
C THR A 179 4.47 6.15 0.59
N GLN A 180 5.24 7.20 0.29
CA GLN A 180 4.89 8.18 -0.74
C GLN A 180 4.80 7.54 -2.12
N GLN A 181 5.79 6.74 -2.52
CA GLN A 181 5.81 6.07 -3.82
C GLN A 181 4.68 5.05 -3.97
N ILE A 182 4.34 4.31 -2.91
CA ILE A 182 3.18 3.39 -2.91
C ILE A 182 1.89 4.17 -3.15
N ASN A 183 1.69 5.27 -2.42
CA ASN A 183 0.51 6.11 -2.58
C ASN A 183 0.43 6.75 -3.97
N GLU A 184 1.56 7.21 -4.50
CA GLU A 184 1.65 7.78 -5.85
C GLU A 184 1.35 6.73 -6.92
N ARG A 185 1.92 5.53 -6.79
CA ARG A 185 1.67 4.44 -7.72
C ARG A 185 0.19 4.06 -7.76
N LYS A 186 -0.45 3.99 -6.60
CA LYS A 186 -1.90 3.74 -6.49
C LYS A 186 -2.70 4.85 -7.16
N ARG A 187 -2.38 6.12 -6.86
CA ARG A 187 -3.03 7.29 -7.48
C ARG A 187 -2.92 7.27 -9.00
N ARG A 188 -1.74 6.94 -9.54
CA ARG A 188 -1.51 6.86 -10.99
C ARG A 188 -2.34 5.76 -11.65
N LEU A 189 -2.47 4.60 -11.02
CA LEU A 189 -3.33 3.51 -11.52
C LEU A 189 -4.81 3.90 -11.52
N GLU A 190 -5.30 4.51 -10.43
CA GLU A 190 -6.68 5.03 -10.37
C GLU A 190 -6.94 6.15 -11.38
N ASN A 191 -5.92 6.95 -11.71
CA ASN A 191 -6.02 8.01 -12.71
C ASN A 191 -6.09 7.45 -14.14
N ILE A 192 -5.41 6.35 -14.45
CA ILE A 192 -5.48 5.70 -15.77
C ILE A 192 -6.93 5.33 -16.12
N ASP A 193 -7.66 4.71 -15.18
CA ASP A 193 -9.07 4.36 -15.39
C ASP A 193 -9.94 5.60 -15.61
N LYS A 194 -9.69 6.67 -14.85
CA LYS A 194 -10.41 7.94 -15.00
C LYS A 194 -10.10 8.60 -16.34
N ILE A 195 -8.88 8.51 -16.85
CA ILE A 195 -8.49 9.06 -18.16
C ILE A 195 -9.23 8.31 -19.28
N ALA A 196 -9.28 6.98 -19.23
CA ALA A 196 -10.03 6.19 -20.20
C ALA A 196 -11.53 6.54 -20.18
N GLN A 197 -12.13 6.61 -18.99
CA GLN A 197 -13.53 7.00 -18.83
C GLN A 197 -13.80 8.43 -19.30
N TRP A 198 -12.90 9.36 -19.00
CA TRP A 198 -12.98 10.74 -19.44
C TRP A 198 -12.91 10.83 -20.95
N GLN A 199 -11.95 10.17 -21.59
CA GLN A 199 -11.78 10.18 -23.05
C GLN A 199 -13.03 9.63 -23.74
N ALA A 200 -13.59 8.52 -23.23
CA ALA A 200 -14.83 7.94 -23.73
C ALA A 200 -16.06 8.87 -23.58
N SER A 201 -16.01 9.85 -22.69
CA SER A 201 -17.07 10.86 -22.52
C SER A 201 -16.93 12.07 -23.46
N VAL A 202 -15.77 12.25 -24.10
CA VAL A 202 -15.54 13.34 -25.06
C VAL A 202 -16.18 12.95 -26.40
N LEU A 203 -17.07 13.79 -26.89
CA LEU A 203 -17.69 13.61 -28.21
C LEU A 203 -16.70 13.93 -29.33
N ASP A 204 -16.85 13.25 -30.47
CA ASP A 204 -16.04 13.46 -31.67
C ASP A 204 -14.52 13.36 -31.41
N TRP A 205 -14.11 12.34 -30.65
CA TRP A 205 -12.69 12.08 -30.38
C TRP A 205 -11.93 11.75 -31.68
N GLU A 206 -10.85 12.49 -31.93
CA GLU A 206 -9.96 12.30 -33.07
C GLU A 206 -8.54 11.98 -32.59
N GLY A 207 -7.92 10.95 -33.18
CA GLY A 207 -6.56 10.53 -32.86
C GLY A 207 -6.48 9.25 -32.02
N GLU A 208 -5.29 9.00 -31.50
CA GLU A 208 -4.98 7.84 -30.65
C GLU A 208 -5.53 8.00 -29.22
N ASP A 209 -5.53 6.91 -28.47
CA ASP A 209 -5.93 6.95 -27.06
C ASP A 209 -4.91 7.74 -26.24
N ILE A 210 -5.36 8.51 -25.25
CA ILE A 210 -4.47 9.26 -24.36
C ILE A 210 -3.48 8.30 -23.69
N LEU A 211 -3.98 7.12 -23.31
CA LEU A 211 -3.22 6.11 -22.60
C LEU A 211 -2.07 5.49 -23.41
N ASP A 212 -2.02 5.71 -24.73
CA ASP A 212 -0.91 5.25 -25.57
C ASP A 212 0.39 5.99 -25.26
N ARG A 213 0.30 7.25 -24.79
CA ARG A 213 1.46 8.10 -24.50
C ARG A 213 1.44 8.75 -23.13
N SER A 214 0.31 8.73 -22.42
CA SER A 214 0.11 9.45 -21.17
C SER A 214 -0.52 8.56 -20.11
N SER A 215 -0.34 8.92 -18.85
CA SER A 215 -0.83 8.17 -17.70
C SER A 215 -1.23 9.06 -16.52
N GLU A 216 -1.06 10.38 -16.64
CA GLU A 216 -1.34 11.33 -15.58
C GLU A 216 -1.90 12.63 -16.15
N LEU A 217 -3.06 13.07 -15.63
CA LEU A 217 -3.57 14.42 -15.83
C LEU A 217 -2.89 15.36 -14.85
N ILE A 218 -2.05 16.27 -15.36
CA ILE A 218 -1.27 17.23 -14.57
C ILE A 218 -2.14 18.43 -14.19
N TYR A 219 -2.92 18.95 -15.14
CA TYR A 219 -3.74 20.15 -14.91
C TYR A 219 -4.90 20.27 -15.89
N THR A 220 -5.95 21.00 -15.51
CA THR A 220 -7.06 21.36 -16.40
C THR A 220 -7.58 22.77 -16.10
N GLY A 221 -8.03 23.48 -17.13
CA GLY A 221 -8.56 24.84 -16.98
C GLY A 221 -9.13 25.46 -18.25
N GLU A 222 -9.89 26.54 -18.09
CA GLU A 222 -10.47 27.31 -19.20
C GLU A 222 -9.55 28.45 -19.60
N MET A 223 -9.22 28.54 -20.89
CA MET A 223 -8.36 29.59 -21.40
C MET A 223 -8.79 30.05 -22.79
N ALA A 224 -8.45 31.30 -23.08
CA ALA A 224 -8.54 31.88 -24.42
C ALA A 224 -7.23 31.59 -25.17
N TRP A 225 -7.31 31.13 -26.41
CA TRP A 225 -6.12 30.88 -27.23
C TRP A 225 -6.29 31.30 -28.68
N ILE A 226 -5.16 31.51 -29.35
CA ILE A 226 -5.06 31.83 -30.77
C ILE A 226 -4.04 30.87 -31.37
N TYR A 227 -4.48 29.99 -32.29
CA TYR A 227 -3.65 28.91 -32.84
C TYR A 227 -2.48 29.40 -33.71
N GLN A 228 -2.72 30.46 -34.51
CA GLN A 228 -1.74 31.01 -35.45
C GLN A 228 -1.80 32.54 -35.48
N PRO A 229 -0.73 33.24 -35.91
CA PRO A 229 -0.72 34.70 -35.99
C PRO A 229 -1.94 35.26 -36.73
N TYR A 230 -2.55 36.31 -36.19
CA TYR A 230 -3.77 36.95 -36.70
C TYR A 230 -5.03 36.05 -36.75
N GLY A 231 -5.00 34.89 -36.11
CA GLY A 231 -6.13 33.99 -35.99
C GLY A 231 -7.23 34.50 -35.05
N ARG A 232 -8.41 33.88 -35.11
CA ARG A 232 -9.53 34.21 -34.23
C ARG A 232 -9.27 33.67 -32.81
N ASN A 233 -9.55 34.49 -31.81
CA ASN A 233 -9.51 34.09 -30.40
C ASN A 233 -10.64 33.08 -30.10
N GLN A 234 -10.29 31.97 -29.44
CA GLN A 234 -11.20 30.88 -29.10
C GLN A 234 -11.12 30.57 -27.60
N GLN A 235 -12.27 30.44 -26.95
CA GLN A 235 -12.36 29.91 -25.57
C GLN A 235 -12.42 28.38 -25.62
N ARG A 236 -11.54 27.71 -24.86
CA ARG A 236 -11.43 26.25 -24.81
C ARG A 236 -11.13 25.79 -23.38
N VAL A 237 -11.47 24.53 -23.10
CA VAL A 237 -11.03 23.83 -21.89
C VAL A 237 -9.80 23.02 -22.26
N PHE A 238 -8.69 23.23 -21.55
CA PHE A 238 -7.43 22.52 -21.77
C PHE A 238 -7.25 21.44 -20.71
N PHE A 239 -6.65 20.32 -21.13
CA PHE A 239 -6.31 19.17 -20.30
C PHE A 239 -4.85 18.83 -20.59
N LEU A 240 -3.98 19.13 -19.62
CA LEU A 240 -2.54 18.88 -19.71
C LEU A 240 -2.23 17.52 -19.10
N PHE A 241 -1.74 16.60 -19.91
CA PHE A 241 -1.25 15.29 -19.49
C PHE A 241 0.28 15.25 -19.52
N ASP A 242 0.87 14.23 -18.91
CA ASP A 242 2.26 13.86 -19.23
C ASP A 242 2.38 13.64 -20.75
N HIS A 243 3.36 14.27 -21.39
CA HIS A 243 3.66 14.19 -22.83
C HIS A 243 2.72 14.91 -23.82
N GLN A 244 1.46 15.21 -23.48
CA GLN A 244 0.54 15.86 -24.43
C GLN A 244 -0.50 16.77 -23.77
N MET A 245 -1.11 17.65 -24.56
CA MET A 245 -2.19 18.53 -24.11
C MET A 245 -3.37 18.46 -25.07
N VAL A 246 -4.55 18.20 -24.54
CA VAL A 246 -5.81 18.11 -25.27
C VAL A 246 -6.64 19.37 -25.00
N LEU A 247 -7.41 19.82 -25.98
CA LEU A 247 -8.33 20.94 -25.82
C LEU A 247 -9.73 20.56 -26.31
N CYS A 248 -10.75 20.90 -25.53
CA CYS A 248 -12.14 20.63 -25.84
C CYS A 248 -12.95 21.94 -25.91
N LYS A 249 -14.08 21.88 -26.60
CA LYS A 249 -15.09 22.94 -26.58
C LYS A 249 -16.27 22.47 -25.70
N LYS A 250 -16.73 23.32 -24.77
CA LYS A 250 -17.96 23.09 -24.02
C LYS A 250 -19.19 23.14 -24.91
#